data_AF-A0A2W4JY11-F1
#
_entry.id   AF-A0A2W4JY11-F1
#
_cell.length_a   1.000
_cell.length_b   1.000
_cell.length_c   1.000
_cell.angle_alpha   90.00
_cell.angle_beta   90.00
_cell.angle_gamma   90.00
#
_symmetry.space_group_name_H-M   'P 1'
#
loop_
_entity.id
_entity.type
_entity.pdbx_description
1 polymer ?
#
loop_
_entity_poly.entity_id
_entity_poly.type
_entity_poly.pdbx_seq_one_letter_code
_entity_poly.pdbx_strand_id
1 'polypeptide(L)'
;MKKIIVIASLLLSIAGVSFADLATPYLYTSFTGSGMGKGGLRLDFGSGFVADGTIGILDENTNSYFADFYYGSWGVAVAGAKGSTPAVSFMYALEKAINKDISAGICTDLVTYQKDADLKSFSVWDVYVVMPL
;
A
#
# COMPACT_ATOMS: atom_id res chain seq x y z
N MET A 1 9.77 4.14 21.49
CA MET A 1 10.10 5.31 20.66
C MET A 1 11.48 5.22 20.01
N LYS A 2 12.57 5.02 20.75
CA LYS A 2 13.94 4.97 20.18
C LYS A 2 14.18 3.86 19.12
N LYS A 3 13.50 2.71 19.22
CA LYS A 3 13.64 1.58 18.28
C LYS A 3 12.97 1.80 16.92
N ILE A 4 11.93 2.64 16.86
CA ILE A 4 11.18 2.93 15.61
C ILE A 4 11.96 3.89 14.72
N ILE A 5 12.65 4.86 15.34
CA ILE A 5 13.49 5.83 14.64
C ILE A 5 14.65 5.13 13.91
N VAL A 6 15.24 4.10 14.53
CA VAL A 6 16.35 3.34 13.92
C VAL A 6 15.90 2.56 12.68
N ILE A 7 14.70 1.96 12.69
CA ILE A 7 14.17 1.21 11.55
C ILE A 7 13.80 2.17 10.39
N ALA A 8 13.16 3.30 10.70
CA ALA A 8 12.87 4.34 9.72
C ALA A 8 14.15 4.91 9.07
N SER A 9 15.21 5.10 9.88
CA SER A 9 16.53 5.55 9.40
C SER A 9 17.22 4.51 8.53
N LEU A 10 17.08 3.22 8.87
CA LEU A 10 17.66 2.12 8.11
C LEU A 10 16.97 1.95 6.75
N LEU A 11 15.64 2.12 6.69
CA LEU A 11 14.87 2.12 5.45
C LEU A 11 15.21 3.32 4.56
N LEU A 12 15.43 4.51 5.15
CA LEU A 12 15.91 5.69 4.43
C LEU A 12 17.35 5.54 3.93
N SER A 13 18.19 4.75 4.61
CA SER A 13 19.58 4.51 4.17
C SER A 13 19.72 3.50 3.03
N ILE A 14 18.69 2.68 2.78
CA ILE A 14 18.59 1.82 1.59
C ILE A 14 18.12 2.65 0.38
N ALA A 15 17.60 3.86 0.59
CA ALA A 15 17.21 4.80 -0.45
C ALA A 15 18.39 5.57 -1.07
N GLY A 16 19.43 4.83 -1.51
CA GLY A 16 20.37 5.31 -2.54
C GLY A 16 19.71 5.48 -3.92
N VAL A 17 18.38 5.63 -3.95
CA VAL A 17 17.58 5.90 -5.14
C VAL A 17 17.70 7.40 -5.39
N SER A 18 18.43 7.75 -6.44
CA SER A 18 18.46 9.11 -6.98
C SER A 18 17.02 9.53 -7.29
N PHE A 19 16.41 10.36 -6.44
CA PHE A 19 15.08 10.98 -6.64
C PHE A 19 15.08 12.03 -7.78
N ALA A 20 15.82 11.78 -8.86
CA ALA A 20 15.94 12.70 -9.98
C ALA A 20 14.69 12.68 -10.90
N ASP A 21 13.88 11.62 -10.84
CA ASP A 21 12.60 11.57 -11.54
C ASP A 21 11.47 11.95 -10.58
N LEU A 22 10.73 13.00 -10.93
CA LEU A 22 9.48 13.36 -10.27
C LEU A 22 8.55 12.14 -10.28
N ALA A 23 7.98 11.80 -9.13
CA ALA A 23 7.07 10.66 -9.03
C ALA A 23 5.91 10.83 -10.02
N THR A 24 5.66 9.82 -10.85
CA THR A 24 4.58 9.83 -11.83
C THR A 24 3.27 9.44 -11.15
N PRO A 25 2.23 10.30 -11.17
CA PRO A 25 0.97 9.98 -10.53
C PRO A 25 0.10 9.09 -11.42
N TYR A 26 -0.56 8.12 -10.80
CA TYR A 26 -1.54 7.23 -11.40
C TYR A 26 -2.80 7.19 -10.54
N LEU A 27 -3.94 6.90 -11.16
CA LEU A 27 -5.14 6.48 -10.45
C LEU A 27 -5.02 5.00 -10.10
N TYR A 28 -5.42 4.69 -8.88
CA TYR A 28 -5.47 3.33 -8.34
C TYR A 28 -6.90 3.02 -7.89
N THR A 29 -7.39 1.83 -8.22
CA THR A 29 -8.64 1.30 -7.66
C THR A 29 -8.50 -0.18 -7.38
N SER A 30 -9.13 -0.66 -6.31
CA SER A 30 -9.10 -2.08 -5.94
C SER A 30 -10.42 -2.59 -5.40
N PHE A 31 -10.57 -3.91 -5.43
CA PHE A 31 -11.60 -4.66 -4.74
C PHE A 31 -10.95 -5.72 -3.86
N THR A 32 -11.29 -5.68 -2.58
CA THR A 32 -10.91 -6.71 -1.62
C THR A 32 -11.68 -8.01 -1.87
N GLY A 33 -11.14 -9.13 -1.39
CA GLY A 33 -11.85 -10.42 -1.39
C GLY A 33 -13.17 -10.42 -0.63
N SER A 34 -13.42 -9.45 0.25
CA SER A 34 -14.70 -9.23 0.93
C SER A 34 -15.69 -8.34 0.15
N GLY A 35 -15.33 -7.89 -1.05
CA GLY A 35 -16.17 -7.04 -1.91
C GLY A 35 -16.13 -5.54 -1.58
N MET A 36 -15.26 -5.11 -0.65
CA MET A 36 -15.04 -3.69 -0.37
C MET A 36 -14.19 -3.08 -1.48
N GLY A 37 -14.71 -2.04 -2.14
CA GLY A 37 -13.99 -1.24 -3.12
C GLY A 37 -13.13 -0.16 -2.46
N LYS A 38 -11.94 0.08 -3.01
CA LYS A 38 -11.02 1.16 -2.60
C LYS A 38 -10.56 1.92 -3.84
N GLY A 39 -10.11 3.15 -3.64
CA GLY A 39 -9.54 3.95 -4.72
C GLY A 39 -8.72 5.12 -4.18
N GLY A 40 -7.70 5.50 -4.93
CA GLY A 40 -6.73 6.48 -4.48
C GLY A 40 -5.71 6.84 -5.55
N LEU A 41 -4.57 7.33 -5.09
CA LEU A 41 -3.45 7.73 -5.94
C LEU A 41 -2.30 6.75 -5.76
N ARG A 42 -1.68 6.38 -6.86
CA ARG A 42 -0.35 5.76 -6.88
C ARG A 42 0.68 6.80 -7.30
N LEU A 43 1.84 6.76 -6.65
CA LEU A 43 3.04 7.47 -7.06
C LEU A 43 4.09 6.44 -7.47
N ASP A 44 4.50 6.46 -8.74
CA ASP A 44 5.61 5.67 -9.24
C ASP A 44 6.89 6.50 -9.23
N PHE A 45 7.86 6.08 -8.44
CA PHE A 45 9.16 6.75 -8.30
C PHE A 45 10.23 6.15 -9.23
N GLY A 46 9.85 5.22 -10.10
CA GLY A 46 10.75 4.44 -10.91
C GLY A 46 11.49 3.36 -10.12
N SER A 47 12.34 2.60 -10.82
CA SER A 47 13.17 1.52 -10.24
C SER A 47 12.39 0.48 -9.42
N GLY A 48 11.10 0.30 -9.71
CA GLY A 48 10.21 -0.63 -9.02
C GLY A 48 9.72 -0.15 -7.65
N PHE A 49 9.96 1.11 -7.26
CA PHE A 49 9.42 1.70 -6.04
C PHE A 49 8.11 2.45 -6.31
N VAL A 50 7.03 2.03 -5.66
CA VAL A 50 5.71 2.66 -5.79
C VAL A 50 5.09 2.88 -4.41
N ALA A 51 4.30 3.94 -4.27
CA ALA A 51 3.51 4.21 -3.09
C ALA A 51 2.04 4.44 -3.45
N ASP A 52 1.15 3.65 -2.86
CA ASP A 52 -0.29 3.69 -3.09
C ASP A 52 -0.96 4.29 -1.85
N GLY A 53 -1.76 5.33 -2.05
CA GLY A 53 -2.43 6.08 -0.99
C GLY A 53 -3.91 6.18 -1.22
N THR A 54 -4.71 5.73 -0.26
CA THR A 54 -6.17 5.87 -0.28
C THR A 54 -6.65 6.55 0.99
N ILE A 55 -7.50 7.56 0.83
CA ILE A 55 -8.35 8.08 1.91
C ILE A 55 -9.77 7.67 1.55
N GLY A 56 -10.38 6.86 2.39
CA GLY A 56 -11.71 6.30 2.18
C GLY A 56 -12.64 6.54 3.36
N ILE A 57 -13.90 6.17 3.18
CA ILE A 57 -14.93 6.18 4.20
C ILE A 57 -15.34 4.73 4.42
N LEU A 58 -15.09 4.18 5.61
CA LEU A 58 -15.40 2.79 5.97
C LEU A 58 -16.91 2.60 6.22
N ASP A 59 -17.52 3.58 6.87
CA ASP A 59 -18.95 3.72 7.13
C ASP A 59 -19.30 5.22 7.19
N GLU A 60 -20.59 5.57 7.30
CA GLU A 60 -21.11 6.95 7.25
C GLU A 60 -20.35 7.98 8.11
N ASN A 61 -19.63 7.56 9.15
CA ASN A 61 -18.94 8.45 10.07
C ASN A 61 -17.44 8.15 10.26
N THR A 62 -16.92 7.09 9.64
CA THR A 62 -15.56 6.59 9.91
C THR A 62 -14.66 6.74 8.70
N ASN A 63 -13.79 7.75 8.73
CA ASN A 63 -12.72 7.88 7.75
C ASN A 63 -11.67 6.80 7.98
N SER A 64 -11.26 6.16 6.89
CA SER A 64 -10.15 5.18 6.83
C SER A 64 -9.04 5.69 5.93
N TYR A 65 -7.83 5.23 6.18
CA TYR A 65 -6.68 5.48 5.33
C TYR A 65 -5.89 4.19 5.10
N PHE A 66 -5.27 4.12 3.93
CA PHE A 66 -4.38 3.05 3.52
C PHE A 66 -3.17 3.69 2.85
N ALA A 67 -1.98 3.24 3.22
CA ALA A 67 -0.72 3.66 2.62
C ALA A 67 0.15 2.42 2.43
N ASP A 68 0.35 2.04 1.18
CA ASP A 68 1.06 0.83 0.80
C ASP A 68 2.33 1.23 0.05
N PHE A 69 3.47 0.67 0.44
CA PHE A 69 4.77 0.95 -0.17
C PHE A 69 5.34 -0.34 -0.72
N TYR A 70 5.68 -0.38 -2.01
CA TYR A 70 6.22 -1.56 -2.66
C TYR A 70 7.60 -1.30 -3.24
N TYR A 71 8.44 -2.34 -3.20
CA TYR A 71 9.68 -2.44 -3.97
C TYR A 71 9.65 -3.76 -4.76
N GLY A 72 9.43 -3.66 -6.06
CA GLY A 72 9.07 -4.81 -6.89
C GLY A 72 7.76 -5.43 -6.40
N SER A 73 7.76 -6.74 -6.16
CA SER A 73 6.57 -7.47 -5.68
C SER A 73 6.35 -7.42 -4.17
N TRP A 74 7.29 -6.89 -3.39
CA TRP A 74 7.21 -6.91 -1.93
C TRP A 74 6.80 -5.55 -1.39
N GLY A 75 5.92 -5.53 -0.39
CA GLY A 75 5.45 -4.28 0.17
C GLY A 75 5.20 -4.29 1.67
N VAL A 76 5.01 -3.09 2.19
CA VAL A 76 4.54 -2.84 3.55
C VAL A 76 3.36 -1.88 3.48
N ALA A 77 2.27 -2.22 4.14
CA ALA A 77 1.11 -1.36 4.27
C ALA A 77 0.93 -0.85 5.69
N VAL A 78 0.36 0.34 5.79
CA VAL A 78 -0.21 0.90 7.01
C VAL A 78 -1.66 1.23 6.73
N ALA A 79 -2.56 0.63 7.50
CA ALA A 79 -3.99 0.82 7.36
C ALA A 79 -4.63 1.15 8.71
N GLY A 80 -5.63 2.03 8.71
CA GLY A 80 -6.33 2.37 9.94
C GLY A 80 -7.59 3.19 9.70
N ALA A 81 -8.37 3.32 10.75
CA ALA A 81 -9.52 4.20 10.81
C ALA A 81 -9.27 5.30 11.86
N LYS A 82 -9.99 6.42 11.72
CA LYS A 82 -9.93 7.50 12.71
C LYS A 82 -10.30 6.95 14.09
N GLY A 83 -9.39 7.09 15.06
CA GLY A 83 -9.59 6.62 16.44
C GLY A 83 -9.25 5.15 16.69
N SER A 84 -8.76 4.41 15.69
CA SER A 84 -8.26 3.04 15.88
C SER A 84 -6.73 3.00 15.91
N THR A 85 -6.17 1.97 16.56
CA THR A 85 -4.76 1.63 16.38
C THR A 85 -4.55 1.19 14.92
N PRO A 86 -3.60 1.76 14.17
CA PRO A 86 -3.29 1.28 12.81
C PRO A 86 -2.71 -0.14 12.84
N ALA A 87 -3.02 -0.88 11.78
CA ALA A 87 -2.37 -2.13 11.44
C ALA A 87 -1.20 -1.87 10.50
N VAL A 88 -0.17 -2.71 10.60
CA VAL A 88 0.97 -2.76 9.69
C VAL A 88 0.99 -4.15 9.06
N SER A 89 1.00 -4.21 7.73
CA SER A 89 1.00 -5.46 6.98
C SER A 89 2.30 -5.60 6.18
N PHE A 90 2.86 -6.80 6.14
CA PHE A 90 3.83 -7.20 5.13
C PHE A 90 3.08 -7.86 3.97
N MET A 91 3.35 -7.42 2.75
CA MET A 91 2.53 -7.70 1.58
C MET A 91 3.34 -8.30 0.44
N TYR A 92 2.64 -9.02 -0.42
CA TYR A 92 3.13 -9.44 -1.72
C TYR A 92 2.13 -9.07 -2.81
N ALA A 93 2.63 -8.50 -3.91
CA ALA A 93 1.85 -8.06 -5.05
C ALA A 93 2.44 -8.57 -6.37
N LEU A 94 1.54 -8.95 -7.28
CA LEU A 94 1.86 -9.27 -8.65
C LEU A 94 1.07 -8.33 -9.55
N GLU A 95 1.79 -7.60 -10.40
CA GLU A 95 1.21 -6.64 -11.33
C GLU A 95 1.60 -6.98 -12.76
N LYS A 96 0.67 -6.80 -13.69
CA LYS A 96 0.91 -6.99 -15.11
C LYS A 96 0.21 -5.91 -15.93
N ALA A 97 0.94 -5.38 -16.91
CA ALA A 97 0.38 -4.50 -17.92
C ALA A 97 -0.71 -5.22 -18.73
N ILE A 98 -1.90 -4.64 -18.77
CA ILE A 98 -2.96 -5.03 -19.71
C ILE A 98 -2.64 -4.42 -21.08
N ASN A 99 -2.21 -3.16 -21.08
CA ASN A 99 -1.74 -2.43 -22.26
C ASN A 99 -0.70 -1.37 -21.82
N LYS A 100 -0.36 -0.41 -22.71
CA LYS A 100 0.65 0.62 -22.44
C LYS A 100 0.27 1.64 -21.35
N ASP A 101 -1.02 1.75 -21.04
CA ASP A 101 -1.55 2.76 -20.12
C ASP A 101 -2.10 2.09 -18.85
N ILE A 102 -2.67 0.88 -18.95
CA ILE A 102 -3.39 0.23 -17.86
C ILE A 102 -2.64 -1.03 -17.40
N SER A 103 -2.47 -1.14 -16.08
CA SER A 103 -2.00 -2.34 -15.39
C SER A 103 -3.07 -2.89 -14.46
N ALA A 104 -3.04 -4.21 -14.25
CA ALA A 104 -3.84 -4.86 -13.21
C ALA A 104 -2.97 -5.78 -12.38
N GLY A 105 -3.33 -5.92 -11.11
CA GLY A 105 -2.60 -6.75 -10.19
C GLY A 105 -3.46 -7.39 -9.13
N ILE A 106 -2.81 -8.25 -8.37
CA ILE A 106 -3.34 -8.84 -7.15
C ILE A 106 -2.31 -8.62 -6.05
N CYS A 107 -2.76 -8.18 -4.87
CA CYS A 107 -1.92 -8.11 -3.70
C CYS A 107 -2.56 -8.86 -2.53
N THR A 108 -1.74 -9.29 -1.58
CA THR A 108 -2.21 -9.94 -0.36
C THR A 108 -1.33 -9.60 0.83
N ASP A 109 -1.98 -9.43 1.97
CA ASP A 109 -1.34 -9.32 3.28
C ASP A 109 -0.82 -10.70 3.69
N LEU A 110 0.50 -10.87 3.75
CA LEU A 110 1.12 -12.10 4.23
C LEU A 110 1.06 -12.18 5.76
N VAL A 111 1.37 -11.06 6.42
CA VAL A 111 1.38 -10.93 7.88
C VAL A 111 0.87 -9.55 8.25
N THR A 112 -0.12 -9.48 9.12
CA THR A 112 -0.67 -8.22 9.64
C THR A 112 -0.53 -8.18 11.15
N TYR A 113 0.07 -7.10 11.64
CA TYR A 113 0.19 -6.79 13.05
C TYR A 113 -0.62 -5.55 13.39
N GLN A 114 -1.41 -5.64 14.46
CA GLN A 114 -2.09 -4.50 15.07
C GLN A 114 -1.95 -4.61 16.58
N LYS A 115 -1.66 -3.49 17.25
CA LYS A 115 -1.52 -3.48 18.71
C LYS A 115 -2.80 -3.99 19.35
N ASP A 116 -2.66 -4.84 20.36
CA ASP A 116 -3.76 -5.43 21.13
C ASP A 116 -4.69 -6.35 20.30
N ALA A 117 -4.21 -6.85 19.17
CA ALA A 117 -4.89 -7.87 18.35
C ALA A 117 -3.95 -9.05 18.05
N ASP A 118 -4.54 -10.20 17.72
CA ASP A 118 -3.78 -11.36 17.26
C ASP A 118 -3.10 -11.09 15.92
N LEU A 119 -1.92 -11.68 15.73
CA LEU A 119 -1.23 -11.68 14.46
C LEU A 119 -2.08 -12.42 13.43
N LYS A 120 -2.32 -11.79 12.27
CA LYS A 120 -3.07 -12.40 11.17
C LYS A 120 -2.12 -12.76 10.03
N SER A 121 -2.43 -13.83 9.31
CA SER A 121 -1.71 -14.23 8.10
C SER A 121 -2.71 -14.48 6.98
N PHE A 122 -2.38 -14.03 5.76
CA PHE A 122 -3.26 -14.15 4.59
C PHE A 122 -4.66 -13.58 4.83
N SER A 123 -4.76 -12.47 5.56
CA SER A 123 -6.04 -11.93 6.04
C SER A 123 -6.84 -11.22 4.97
N VAL A 124 -6.17 -10.62 3.98
CA VAL A 124 -6.78 -9.80 2.95
C VAL A 124 -6.04 -10.04 1.64
N TRP A 125 -6.80 -10.11 0.55
CA TRP A 125 -6.28 -9.98 -0.80
C TRP A 125 -7.14 -8.99 -1.57
N ASP A 126 -6.50 -8.22 -2.44
CA ASP A 126 -7.14 -7.22 -3.28
C ASP A 126 -6.77 -7.50 -4.74
N VAL A 127 -7.74 -7.38 -5.64
CA VAL A 127 -7.46 -7.19 -7.07
C VAL A 127 -7.54 -5.71 -7.37
N TYR A 128 -6.59 -5.20 -8.14
CA TYR A 128 -6.48 -3.76 -8.37
C TYR A 128 -6.12 -3.43 -9.81
N VAL A 129 -6.46 -2.20 -10.20
CA VAL A 129 -6.17 -1.61 -11.51
C VAL A 129 -5.48 -0.27 -11.29
N VAL A 130 -4.47 -0.02 -12.11
CA VAL A 130 -3.69 1.22 -12.14
C VAL A 130 -3.79 1.80 -13.55
N MET A 131 -4.04 3.10 -13.64
CA MET A 131 -4.13 3.83 -14.91
C MET A 131 -3.58 5.25 -14.77
N PRO A 132 -3.15 5.90 -15.86
CA PRO A 132 -2.54 7.21 -15.80
C PRO A 132 -3.58 8.23 -15.33
N LEU A 133 -3.11 9.27 -14.63
CA LEU A 133 -3.95 10.42 -14.25
C LEU A 133 -4.32 11.26 -15.50
#